data_AF-A0A7R9V8T9-F1
#
_entry.id   AF-A0A7R9V8T9-F1
#
_cell.length_a   1.000
_cell.length_b   1.000
_cell.length_c   1.000
_cell.angle_alpha   90.00
_cell.angle_beta   90.00
_cell.angle_gamma   90.00
#
_symmetry.space_group_name_H-M   'P 1'
#
loop_
_entity.id
_entity.type
_entity.pdbx_description
1 polymer ?
#
loop_
_entity_poly.entity_id
_entity_poly.type
_entity_poly.pdbx_seq_one_letter_code
_entity_poly.pdbx_strand_id
1 'polypeptide(L)'
;MWQALGVERCREYCVHLVRSAAAMLTVAWGGGAPALAPPEMHSHMALVGLPLAVAAACAKADKDTASGGGGAAGSSGAGGGSRATGGSGASPDAASATSADAKLVQDQLHHGFRIECPVKCIAGYLYVRISAQVYNEMADYERLRDAVLALPGVFL
;
A
#
# COMPACT_ATOMS: atom_id res chain seq x y z
N MET A 1 -24.13 21.74 -7.66
CA MET A 1 -24.15 20.26 -7.66
C MET A 1 -23.93 19.69 -6.25
N TRP A 2 -22.82 19.97 -5.55
CA TRP A 2 -22.65 19.52 -4.14
C TRP A 2 -23.57 20.24 -3.12
N GLN A 3 -23.85 21.54 -3.33
CA GLN A 3 -24.82 22.30 -2.53
C GLN A 3 -26.25 21.76 -2.62
N ALA A 4 -26.60 21.01 -3.68
CA ALA A 4 -27.93 20.45 -3.88
C ALA A 4 -28.09 19.02 -3.31
N LEU A 5 -26.98 18.30 -3.09
CA LEU A 5 -26.97 16.94 -2.54
C LEU A 5 -26.81 16.92 -1.01
N GLY A 6 -26.32 18.00 -0.42
CA GLY A 6 -26.03 18.12 1.01
C GLY A 6 -24.64 17.59 1.36
N VAL A 7 -23.89 18.37 2.15
CA VAL A 7 -22.52 18.02 2.58
C VAL A 7 -22.49 16.71 3.36
N GLU A 8 -23.49 16.49 4.21
CA GLU A 8 -23.58 15.27 5.01
C GLU A 8 -23.77 14.02 4.16
N ARG A 9 -24.59 14.08 3.11
CA ARG A 9 -24.78 12.95 2.19
C ARG A 9 -23.50 12.59 1.44
N CYS A 10 -22.76 13.60 0.97
CA CYS A 10 -21.45 13.37 0.35
C CYS A 10 -20.47 12.74 1.34
N ARG A 11 -20.49 13.20 2.60
CA ARG A 11 -19.61 12.69 3.65
C ARG A 11 -19.92 11.23 3.99
N GLU A 12 -21.20 10.92 4.22
CA GLU A 12 -21.70 9.57 4.48
C GLU A 12 -21.34 8.62 3.33
N TYR A 13 -21.54 9.07 2.09
CA TYR A 13 -21.16 8.30 0.91
C TYR A 13 -19.68 7.95 0.90
N CYS A 14 -18.80 8.95 1.03
CA CYS A 14 -17.36 8.71 0.98
C CYS A 14 -16.86 7.84 2.14
N VAL A 15 -17.40 8.04 3.35
CA VAL A 15 -17.05 7.22 4.54
C VAL A 15 -17.52 5.78 4.34
N HIS A 16 -18.74 5.58 3.85
CA HIS A 16 -19.26 4.25 3.56
C HIS A 16 -18.42 3.56 2.48
N LEU A 17 -18.13 4.26 1.39
CA LEU A 17 -17.34 3.74 0.28
C LEU A 17 -15.94 3.31 0.72
N VAL A 18 -15.21 4.16 1.45
CA VAL A 18 -13.84 3.82 1.88
C VAL A 18 -13.83 2.64 2.86
N ARG A 19 -14.82 2.53 3.74
CA ARG A 19 -14.92 1.41 4.70
C ARG A 19 -15.24 0.11 3.99
N SER A 20 -16.23 0.13 3.09
CA SER A 20 -16.61 -1.05 2.29
C SER A 20 -15.45 -1.50 1.38
N ALA A 21 -14.75 -0.55 0.75
CA ALA A 21 -13.57 -0.84 -0.06
C ALA A 21 -12.42 -1.41 0.80
N ALA A 22 -12.10 -0.79 1.94
CA ALA A 22 -11.05 -1.29 2.83
C ALA A 22 -11.34 -2.71 3.32
N ALA A 23 -12.58 -3.01 3.70
CA ALA A 23 -13.00 -4.34 4.11
C ALA A 23 -12.86 -5.36 2.96
N MET A 24 -13.34 -5.01 1.76
CA MET A 24 -13.23 -5.85 0.57
C MET A 24 -11.77 -6.16 0.22
N LEU A 25 -10.91 -5.14 0.20
CA LEU A 25 -9.49 -5.28 -0.10
C LEU A 25 -8.77 -6.13 0.96
N THR A 26 -9.09 -5.92 2.24
CA THR A 26 -8.51 -6.72 3.34
C THR A 26 -8.84 -8.21 3.19
N VAL A 27 -10.09 -8.53 2.84
CA VAL A 27 -10.52 -9.92 2.59
C VAL A 27 -9.84 -10.48 1.34
N ALA A 28 -9.86 -9.75 0.22
CA ALA A 28 -9.31 -10.19 -1.05
C ALA A 28 -7.80 -10.45 -0.99
N TRP A 29 -7.07 -9.69 -0.18
CA TRP A 29 -5.63 -9.81 0.00
C TRP A 29 -5.22 -10.76 1.13
N GLY A 30 -6.18 -11.48 1.71
CA GLY A 30 -5.93 -12.53 2.69
C GLY A 30 -5.47 -12.02 4.05
N GLY A 31 -5.82 -10.78 4.43
CA GLY A 31 -5.49 -10.22 5.74
C GLY A 31 -3.98 -10.02 5.94
N GLY A 32 -3.32 -9.36 4.98
CA GLY A 32 -1.89 -9.06 4.99
C GLY A 32 -1.40 -8.26 6.20
N ALA A 33 -0.90 -7.05 5.98
CA ALA A 33 -0.40 -6.23 7.08
C ALA A 33 -1.49 -5.95 8.14
N PRO A 34 -1.16 -5.95 9.45
CA PRO A 34 -2.14 -5.68 10.50
C PRO A 34 -2.81 -4.32 10.30
N ALA A 35 -4.11 -4.22 10.57
CA ALA A 35 -4.84 -2.97 10.44
C ALA A 35 -4.18 -1.88 11.31
N LEU A 36 -3.67 -0.82 10.66
CA LEU A 36 -2.88 0.20 11.33
C LEU A 36 -3.75 1.19 12.13
N ALA A 37 -5.01 1.34 11.72
CA ALA A 37 -5.98 2.20 12.37
C ALA A 37 -7.30 1.44 12.55
N PRO A 38 -7.99 1.63 13.68
CA PRO A 38 -9.32 1.07 13.87
C PRO A 38 -10.31 1.72 12.87
N PRO A 39 -11.33 0.97 12.38
CA PRO A 39 -12.24 1.43 11.32
C PRO A 39 -12.97 2.74 11.61
N GLU A 40 -13.12 3.08 12.88
CA GLU A 40 -13.76 4.31 13.38
C GLU A 40 -12.95 5.57 13.01
N MET A 41 -11.63 5.43 12.80
CA MET A 41 -10.74 6.52 12.38
C MET A 41 -10.72 6.72 10.86
N HIS A 42 -11.39 5.86 10.09
CA HIS A 42 -11.52 6.04 8.64
C HIS A 42 -12.57 7.11 8.35
N SER A 43 -12.09 8.26 7.87
CA SER A 43 -12.91 9.34 7.33
C SER A 43 -13.07 9.13 5.81
N HIS A 44 -12.42 9.94 4.98
CA HIS A 44 -12.38 9.77 3.53
C HIS A 44 -11.18 8.96 3.04
N MET A 45 -10.41 8.39 3.98
CA MET A 45 -9.15 7.73 3.69
C MET A 45 -8.95 6.54 4.62
N ALA A 46 -8.29 5.50 4.10
CA ALA A 46 -7.89 4.33 4.87
C ALA A 46 -6.52 3.82 4.40
N LEU A 47 -5.78 3.20 5.33
CA LEU A 47 -4.57 2.43 5.02
C LEU A 47 -4.94 0.96 5.02
N VAL A 48 -4.67 0.29 3.90
CA VAL A 48 -4.96 -1.15 3.75
C VAL A 48 -3.64 -1.87 3.51
N GLY A 49 -3.42 -2.95 4.28
CA GLY A 49 -2.24 -3.78 4.14
C GLY A 49 -2.22 -4.52 2.81
N LEU A 50 -1.11 -4.44 2.07
CA LEU A 50 -0.93 -5.23 0.85
C LEU A 50 -0.66 -6.71 1.20
N PRO A 51 -0.90 -7.65 0.25
CA PRO A 51 -0.59 -9.05 0.45
C PRO A 51 0.90 -9.26 0.79
N LEU A 52 1.19 -10.16 1.74
CA LEU A 52 2.57 -10.50 2.12
C LEU A 52 3.38 -11.05 0.93
N ALA A 53 2.70 -11.68 -0.03
CA ALA A 53 3.30 -12.16 -1.27
C ALA A 53 3.94 -11.02 -2.09
N VAL A 54 3.31 -9.84 -2.14
CA VAL A 54 3.86 -8.65 -2.82
C VAL A 54 5.15 -8.21 -2.12
N ALA A 55 5.12 -8.09 -0.79
CA ALA A 55 6.29 -7.71 -0.01
C ALA A 55 7.45 -8.71 -0.17
N ALA A 56 7.13 -10.02 -0.15
CA ALA A 56 8.11 -11.07 -0.35
C ALA A 56 8.70 -11.10 -1.77
N ALA A 57 7.91 -10.78 -2.80
CA ALA A 57 8.36 -10.71 -4.18
C ALA A 57 9.36 -9.57 -4.41
N CYS A 58 9.09 -8.38 -3.85
CA CYS A 58 10.01 -7.25 -3.94
C CYS A 58 11.36 -7.56 -3.25
N ALA A 59 11.31 -8.18 -2.07
CA ALA A 59 12.53 -8.58 -1.37
C ALA A 59 13.36 -9.68 -2.06
N LYS A 60 12.73 -10.52 -2.90
CA LYS A 60 13.45 -11.49 -3.73
C LYS A 60 14.19 -10.80 -4.88
N ALA A 61 13.57 -9.81 -5.52
CA ALA A 61 14.19 -9.04 -6.60
C ALA A 61 15.49 -8.32 -6.15
N ASP A 62 15.52 -7.81 -4.91
CA ASP A 62 16.72 -7.22 -4.31
C ASP A 62 17.86 -8.25 -4.13
N LYS A 63 17.53 -9.48 -3.73
CA LYS A 63 18.52 -10.55 -3.54
C LYS A 63 19.07 -11.10 -4.86
N ASP A 64 18.23 -11.22 -5.88
CA ASP A 64 18.66 -11.67 -7.22
C ASP A 64 19.62 -10.64 -7.85
N THR A 65 19.34 -9.35 -7.66
CA THR A 65 20.21 -8.25 -8.11
C THR A 65 21.58 -8.27 -7.39
N ALA A 66 21.63 -8.70 -6.12
CA ALA A 66 22.88 -8.81 -5.37
C ALA A 66 23.81 -9.96 -5.80
N SER A 67 23.37 -10.86 -6.69
CA SER A 67 24.19 -11.95 -7.26
C SER A 67 24.86 -11.61 -8.60
N GLY A 68 24.53 -10.46 -9.22
CA GLY A 68 25.13 -9.98 -10.46
C GLY A 68 26.12 -8.84 -10.21
N GLY A 69 27.43 -9.14 -10.18
CA GLY A 69 28.47 -8.14 -10.00
C GLY A 69 28.68 -7.23 -11.22
N GLY A 70 28.86 -5.91 -10.97
CA GLY A 70 29.64 -5.03 -11.83
C GLY A 70 29.18 -3.56 -11.95
N GLY A 71 29.93 -2.63 -11.33
CA GLY A 71 30.25 -1.31 -11.91
C GLY A 71 29.55 -0.04 -11.37
N ALA A 72 30.35 0.88 -10.81
CA ALA A 72 30.04 2.23 -10.27
C ALA A 72 29.65 3.27 -11.37
N ALA A 73 29.22 4.53 -11.16
CA ALA A 73 29.32 5.52 -10.06
C ALA A 73 28.35 6.71 -10.31
N GLY A 74 28.01 7.51 -9.27
CA GLY A 74 27.47 8.88 -9.42
C GLY A 74 26.64 9.41 -8.22
N SER A 75 27.28 10.19 -7.33
CA SER A 75 26.75 10.86 -6.11
C SER A 75 25.85 12.09 -6.43
N SER A 76 25.07 12.74 -5.54
CA SER A 76 25.42 13.28 -4.20
C SER A 76 24.25 13.90 -3.38
N GLY A 77 24.23 13.63 -2.06
CA GLY A 77 23.93 14.54 -0.90
C GLY A 77 22.47 14.98 -0.60
N ALA A 78 21.99 15.20 0.64
CA ALA A 78 22.57 15.14 1.99
C ALA A 78 21.46 15.25 3.09
N GLY A 79 21.76 14.77 4.30
CA GLY A 79 21.08 15.07 5.59
C GLY A 79 20.16 13.94 6.09
N GLY A 80 20.33 13.31 7.25
CA GLY A 80 21.06 13.63 8.47
C GLY A 80 20.08 13.60 9.66
N GLY A 81 20.05 12.50 10.42
CA GLY A 81 19.24 12.40 11.64
C GLY A 81 19.10 10.96 12.17
N SER A 82 20.00 10.58 13.08
CA SER A 82 19.97 9.29 13.79
C SER A 82 19.31 9.44 15.17
N ARG A 83 18.51 8.43 15.57
CA ARG A 83 18.09 8.02 16.94
C ARG A 83 16.85 7.12 16.80
N ALA A 84 16.60 6.04 17.52
CA ALA A 84 17.34 5.19 18.43
C ALA A 84 16.46 3.93 18.64
N THR A 85 17.12 2.79 18.77
CA THR A 85 16.79 1.55 19.53
C THR A 85 15.42 1.40 20.22
N GLY A 86 14.79 0.24 20.01
CA GLY A 86 14.06 -0.48 21.06
C GLY A 86 12.74 -1.15 20.63
N GLY A 87 12.67 -2.48 20.71
CA GLY A 87 11.40 -3.23 20.74
C GLY A 87 11.44 -4.58 20.04
N SER A 88 11.99 -5.60 20.71
CA SER A 88 11.92 -7.00 20.29
C SER A 88 10.52 -7.57 20.53
N GLY A 89 9.91 -8.09 19.47
CA GLY A 89 8.69 -8.88 19.47
C GLY A 89 8.68 -9.72 18.18
N ALA A 90 9.44 -10.81 18.19
CA ALA A 90 9.66 -11.65 17.02
C ALA A 90 8.48 -12.60 16.75
N SER A 91 7.91 -12.53 15.54
CA SER A 91 7.73 -13.67 14.58
C SER A 91 6.90 -13.26 13.36
N PRO A 92 7.06 -13.90 12.18
CA PRO A 92 8.24 -14.56 11.62
C PRO A 92 8.65 -13.98 10.25
N ASP A 93 9.73 -14.53 9.69
CA ASP A 93 10.46 -14.20 8.48
C ASP A 93 9.65 -13.93 7.18
N ALA A 94 9.07 -12.74 7.06
CA ALA A 94 8.86 -12.09 5.78
C ALA A 94 9.85 -10.93 5.70
N ALA A 95 10.69 -10.92 4.67
CA ALA A 95 11.65 -9.86 4.43
C ALA A 95 11.04 -8.47 4.72
N SER A 96 11.69 -7.72 5.59
CA SER A 96 11.23 -6.40 6.01
C SER A 96 11.11 -5.52 4.77
N ALA A 97 9.88 -5.26 4.32
CA ALA A 97 9.67 -4.42 3.16
C ALA A 97 10.34 -3.06 3.43
N THR A 98 10.91 -2.47 2.40
CA THR A 98 11.63 -1.21 2.46
C THR A 98 10.80 -0.10 1.83
N SER A 99 11.25 1.15 1.98
CA SER A 99 10.68 2.27 1.24
C SER A 99 10.91 2.15 -0.28
N ALA A 100 11.96 1.43 -0.71
CA ALA A 100 12.21 1.15 -2.12
C ALA A 100 11.15 0.18 -2.68
N ASP A 101 10.79 -0.86 -1.92
CA ASP A 101 9.70 -1.79 -2.29
C ASP A 101 8.36 -1.06 -2.41
N ALA A 102 8.07 -0.16 -1.45
CA ALA A 102 6.87 0.66 -1.51
C ALA A 102 6.82 1.51 -2.80
N LYS A 103 7.96 2.11 -3.17
CA LYS A 103 8.07 2.89 -4.41
C LYS A 103 7.90 2.01 -5.65
N LEU A 104 8.51 0.84 -5.69
CA LEU A 104 8.37 -0.09 -6.82
C LEU A 104 6.90 -0.48 -7.04
N VAL A 105 6.18 -0.84 -5.97
CA VAL A 105 4.75 -1.17 -6.06
C VAL A 105 3.95 0.04 -6.53
N GLN A 106 4.22 1.23 -5.99
CA GLN A 106 3.54 2.45 -6.42
C GLN A 106 3.78 2.75 -7.91
N ASP A 107 5.02 2.65 -8.37
CA ASP A 107 5.40 2.91 -9.76
C ASP A 107 4.75 1.88 -10.70
N GLN A 108 4.65 0.61 -10.29
CA GLN A 108 3.95 -0.43 -11.05
C GLN A 108 2.44 -0.18 -11.13
N LEU A 109 1.80 0.19 -10.02
CA LEU A 109 0.38 0.56 -10.02
C LEU A 109 0.12 1.77 -10.93
N HIS A 110 1.00 2.78 -10.89
CA HIS A 110 0.85 3.99 -11.67
C HIS A 110 1.10 3.75 -13.17
N HIS A 111 2.24 3.16 -13.54
CA HIS A 111 2.63 2.99 -14.94
C HIS A 111 2.00 1.77 -15.60
N GLY A 112 1.86 0.66 -14.88
CA GLY A 112 1.30 -0.59 -15.41
C GLY A 112 -0.23 -0.60 -15.44
N PHE A 113 -0.87 -0.11 -14.36
CA PHE A 113 -2.32 -0.21 -14.19
C PHE A 113 -3.05 1.13 -14.28
N ARG A 114 -2.33 2.25 -14.38
CA ARG A 114 -2.89 3.62 -14.36
C ARG A 114 -3.67 3.92 -13.07
N ILE A 115 -3.21 3.36 -11.95
CA ILE A 115 -3.79 3.55 -10.63
C ILE A 115 -2.80 4.33 -9.77
N GLU A 116 -3.18 5.55 -9.39
CA GLU A 116 -2.36 6.37 -8.50
C GLU A 116 -2.82 6.22 -7.06
N CYS A 117 -2.04 5.46 -6.28
CA CYS A 117 -2.26 5.28 -4.85
C CYS A 117 -0.92 5.33 -4.12
N PRO A 118 -0.76 6.20 -3.10
CA PRO A 118 0.46 6.22 -2.31
C PRO A 118 0.66 4.91 -1.57
N VAL A 119 1.84 4.31 -1.71
CA VAL A 119 2.24 3.11 -0.96
C VAL A 119 3.25 3.51 0.10
N LYS A 120 3.05 3.06 1.33
CA LYS A 120 3.92 3.35 2.48
C LYS A 120 4.43 2.06 3.09
N CYS A 121 5.74 2.02 3.35
CA CYS A 121 6.30 1.01 4.24
C CYS A 121 6.19 1.48 5.70
N ILE A 122 5.57 0.66 6.55
CA ILE A 122 5.45 0.91 7.99
C ILE A 122 5.74 -0.41 8.72
N ALA A 123 6.74 -0.40 9.62
CA ALA A 123 7.15 -1.55 10.42
C ALA A 123 7.45 -2.83 9.58
N GLY A 124 8.02 -2.67 8.38
CA GLY A 124 8.34 -3.79 7.48
C GLY A 124 7.17 -4.30 6.64
N TYR A 125 5.99 -3.67 6.73
CA TYR A 125 4.82 -3.99 5.93
C TYR A 125 4.51 -2.88 4.93
N LEU A 126 3.94 -3.26 3.79
CA LEU A 126 3.47 -2.32 2.78
C LEU A 126 1.98 -2.04 2.95
N TYR A 127 1.63 -0.75 2.96
CA TYR A 127 0.26 -0.27 3.04
C TYR A 127 -0.06 0.63 1.86
N VAL A 128 -1.20 0.40 1.23
CA VAL A 128 -1.75 1.32 0.23
C VAL A 128 -2.73 2.28 0.89
N ARG A 129 -2.61 3.57 0.58
CA ARG A 129 -3.52 4.60 1.08
C ARG A 129 -4.63 4.84 0.07
N ILE A 130 -5.82 4.32 0.35
CA ILE A 130 -7.01 4.58 -0.46
C ILE A 130 -7.72 5.84 0.03
N SER A 131 -8.34 6.57 -0.89
CA SER A 131 -9.18 7.74 -0.61
C SER A 131 -10.50 7.61 -1.37
N ALA A 132 -11.59 8.02 -0.75
CA ALA A 132 -12.91 8.04 -1.36
C ALA A 132 -13.38 9.47 -1.56
N GLN A 133 -13.83 9.74 -2.78
CA GLN A 133 -14.48 10.97 -3.18
C GLN A 133 -15.82 10.68 -3.84
N VAL A 134 -16.65 11.72 -3.98
CA VAL A 134 -18.02 11.61 -4.51
C VAL A 134 -18.11 11.08 -5.95
N TYR A 135 -16.99 11.06 -6.67
CA TYR A 135 -16.88 10.53 -8.02
C TYR A 135 -16.30 9.11 -8.07
N ASN A 136 -15.82 8.57 -6.94
CA ASN A 136 -15.31 7.21 -6.89
C ASN A 136 -16.47 6.24 -6.74
N GLU A 137 -16.29 5.03 -7.27
CA GLU A 137 -17.24 3.93 -7.11
C GLU A 137 -16.52 2.68 -6.62
N MET A 138 -17.29 1.66 -6.18
CA MET A 138 -16.71 0.40 -5.72
C MET A 138 -15.82 -0.25 -6.80
N ALA A 139 -16.20 -0.11 -8.08
CA ALA A 139 -15.46 -0.61 -9.22
C ALA A 139 -14.03 -0.06 -9.33
N ASP A 140 -13.77 1.17 -8.83
CA ASP A 140 -12.41 1.72 -8.80
C ASP A 140 -11.51 0.93 -7.85
N TYR A 141 -12.06 0.50 -6.72
CA TYR A 141 -11.33 -0.29 -5.72
C TYR A 141 -11.23 -1.76 -6.14
N GLU A 142 -12.21 -2.30 -6.87
CA GLU A 142 -12.09 -3.62 -7.49
C GLU A 142 -10.97 -3.65 -8.54
N ARG A 143 -10.81 -2.58 -9.33
CA ARG A 143 -9.64 -2.44 -10.22
C ARG A 143 -8.32 -2.43 -9.45
N LEU A 144 -8.27 -1.74 -8.30
CA LEU A 144 -7.10 -1.77 -7.43
C LEU A 144 -6.84 -3.18 -6.87
N ARG A 145 -7.89 -3.90 -6.44
CA ARG A 145 -7.80 -5.30 -5.99
C ARG A 145 -7.13 -6.15 -7.08
N ASP A 146 -7.68 -6.11 -8.28
CA ASP A 146 -7.24 -6.95 -9.39
C ASP A 146 -5.83 -6.58 -9.85
N ALA A 147 -5.49 -5.28 -9.86
CA ALA A 147 -4.14 -4.82 -10.17
C ALA A 147 -3.10 -5.36 -9.17
N VAL A 148 -3.39 -5.29 -7.87
CA VAL A 148 -2.50 -5.81 -6.83
C VAL A 148 -2.34 -7.33 -6.93
N LEU A 149 -3.43 -8.05 -7.22
CA LEU A 149 -3.38 -9.51 -7.42
C LEU A 149 -2.64 -9.91 -8.71
N ALA A 150 -2.62 -9.04 -9.72
CA ALA A 150 -1.88 -9.23 -10.96
C ALA A 150 -0.39 -8.88 -10.85
N LEU A 151 0.07 -8.32 -9.72
CA LEU A 151 1.48 -8.02 -9.54
C LEU A 151 2.32 -9.32 -9.52
N PRO A 152 3.51 -9.31 -10.15
CA PRO A 152 4.37 -10.47 -10.21
C PRO A 152 4.77 -10.91 -8.80
N GLY A 153 4.45 -12.17 -8.46
CA GLY A 153 4.71 -12.75 -7.14
C GLY A 153 3.47 -13.02 -6.28
N VAL A 154 2.28 -12.58 -6.71
CA VAL A 154 0.99 -12.89 -6.05
C VAL A 154 0.28 -14.09 -6.72
N PHE A 155 0.99 -14.87 -7.54
CA PHE A 155 0.43 -16.04 -8.23
C PHE A 155 -0.17 -17.04 -7.22
N LEU A 156 -1.51 -17.12 -7.21
CA LEU A 156 -2.32 -18.14 -6.56
C LEU A 156 -2.15 -19.50 -7.24
#